data_AF-A0A7Z7LR56-F1
#
_entry.id   AF-A0A7Z7LR56-F1
#
_cell.length_a   1.000
_cell.length_b   1.000
_cell.length_c   1.000
_cell.angle_alpha   90.00
_cell.angle_beta   90.00
_cell.angle_gamma   90.00
#
_symmetry.space_group_name_H-M   'P 1'
#
loop_
_entity.id
_entity.type
_entity.pdbx_description
1 polymer ?
#
loop_
_entity_poly.entity_id
_entity_poly.type
_entity_poly.pdbx_seq_one_letter_code
_entity_poly.pdbx_strand_id
1 'polypeptide(L)'
;MNITNFQEKPFFDSLPRYALPALQSAFDKAHNKAFSPLAIYNGLCRDFAEVGIEKPKQHVFNDWLDGIHKKAISRPEGAPIADEEEVADAPATGDTGSGAEPIASDDPARNDDALMMQRRVTQSGQLRIHGKYFKAHGAAPGTDVFVRPDPRDANRFSMFGVKDGKYVGEAICSDATPAEPETAPSPAEDKMTVGVDLSGGPDQSVTTVVTVDDGKPFFTPVFPAEQEGTLVERMIAEAKADLMRDIEARAKRLVAERLRLLAASIEGAAL
;
A
#
# COMPACT_ATOMS: atom_id res chain seq x y z
N MET A 1 24.10 32.02 -44.34
CA MET A 1 24.24 31.85 -42.88
C MET A 1 23.52 30.57 -42.49
N ASN A 2 24.25 29.46 -42.42
CA ASN A 2 23.72 28.18 -41.98
C ASN A 2 23.83 28.13 -40.46
N ILE A 3 22.73 28.47 -39.78
CA ILE A 3 22.58 28.25 -38.34
C ILE A 3 22.65 26.74 -38.16
N THR A 4 23.74 26.29 -37.55
CA THR A 4 24.03 24.89 -37.30
C THR A 4 22.86 24.26 -36.56
N ASN A 5 22.21 23.27 -37.19
CA ASN A 5 21.37 22.28 -36.53
C ASN A 5 22.22 21.57 -35.47
N PHE A 6 22.37 22.20 -34.29
CA PHE A 6 22.56 21.44 -33.07
C PHE A 6 21.28 20.62 -32.96
N GLN A 7 21.33 19.37 -33.43
CA GLN A 7 20.35 18.39 -33.00
C GLN A 7 20.56 18.28 -31.49
N GLU A 8 19.81 19.10 -30.74
CA GLU A 8 19.67 18.96 -29.31
C GLU A 8 19.35 17.48 -29.09
N LYS A 9 20.26 16.77 -28.42
CA LYS A 9 20.00 15.38 -28.04
C LYS A 9 18.61 15.38 -27.40
N PRO A 10 17.68 14.52 -27.84
CA PRO A 10 16.34 14.54 -27.30
C PRO A 10 16.46 14.41 -25.78
N PHE A 11 15.71 15.25 -25.06
CA PHE A 11 15.81 15.43 -23.61
C PHE A 11 15.94 14.11 -22.82
N PHE A 12 15.33 13.04 -23.31
CA PHE A 12 15.34 11.72 -22.70
C PHE A 12 16.67 10.95 -22.83
N ASP A 13 17.51 11.26 -23.82
CA ASP A 13 18.82 10.62 -24.05
C ASP A 13 19.91 11.17 -23.11
N SER A 14 19.72 12.36 -22.56
CA SER A 14 20.65 12.99 -21.62
C SER A 14 20.30 12.71 -20.16
N LEU A 15 19.25 11.92 -19.91
CA LEU A 15 18.82 11.63 -18.55
C LEU A 15 19.85 10.78 -17.80
N PRO A 16 20.06 11.07 -16.50
CA PRO A 16 20.95 10.27 -15.66
C PRO A 16 20.38 8.86 -15.45
N ARG A 17 21.27 7.88 -15.22
CA ARG A 17 20.87 6.45 -15.09
C ARG A 17 19.81 6.19 -14.02
N TYR A 18 19.80 6.95 -12.94
CA TYR A 18 18.81 6.80 -11.88
C TYR A 18 17.38 7.23 -12.29
N ALA A 19 17.21 7.94 -13.42
CA ALA A 19 15.92 8.32 -13.97
C ALA A 19 15.30 7.24 -14.88
N LEU A 20 16.10 6.25 -15.28
CA LEU A 20 15.70 5.24 -16.25
C LEU A 20 14.53 4.36 -15.79
N PRO A 21 14.41 3.95 -14.52
CA PRO A 21 13.24 3.19 -14.06
C PRO A 21 11.91 3.94 -14.25
N ALA A 22 11.90 5.25 -14.00
CA ALA A 22 10.73 6.10 -14.20
C ALA A 22 10.39 6.23 -15.70
N LEU A 23 11.42 6.43 -16.53
CA LEU A 23 11.26 6.50 -17.98
C LEU A 23 10.76 5.17 -18.57
N GLN A 24 11.28 4.04 -18.08
CA GLN A 24 10.87 2.70 -18.49
C GLN A 24 9.42 2.41 -18.09
N SER A 25 9.01 2.77 -16.86
CA SER A 25 7.62 2.70 -16.42
C SER A 25 6.69 3.53 -17.30
N ALA A 26 7.09 4.75 -17.68
CA ALA A 26 6.32 5.58 -18.60
C ALA A 26 6.24 4.98 -20.02
N PHE A 27 7.35 4.43 -20.52
CA PHE A 27 7.40 3.75 -21.81
C PHE A 27 6.45 2.55 -21.83
N ASP A 28 6.51 1.68 -20.83
CA ASP A 28 5.69 0.46 -20.75
C ASP A 28 4.19 0.81 -20.68
N LYS A 29 3.83 1.86 -19.92
CA LYS A 29 2.45 2.39 -19.85
C LYS A 29 1.96 2.95 -21.19
N ALA A 30 2.83 3.65 -21.92
CA ALA A 30 2.51 4.19 -23.23
C ALA A 30 2.36 3.08 -24.29
N HIS A 31 3.29 2.12 -24.29
CA HIS A 31 3.28 0.97 -25.20
C HIS A 31 1.99 0.15 -25.08
N ASN A 32 1.57 -0.14 -23.84
CA ASN A 32 0.37 -0.93 -23.57
C ASN A 32 -0.94 -0.17 -23.77
N LYS A 33 -0.90 1.15 -24.06
CA LYS A 33 -2.07 2.03 -24.22
C LYS A 33 -3.08 1.97 -23.05
N ALA A 34 -2.62 1.54 -21.88
CA ALA A 34 -3.48 1.32 -20.71
C ALA A 34 -3.88 2.63 -20.01
N PHE A 35 -3.16 3.72 -20.29
CA PHE A 35 -3.31 5.00 -19.60
C PHE A 35 -3.40 6.16 -20.58
N SER A 36 -4.09 7.23 -20.17
CA SER A 36 -4.13 8.47 -20.96
C SER A 36 -2.77 9.16 -20.98
N PRO A 37 -2.39 9.87 -22.06
CA PRO A 37 -1.10 10.57 -22.16
C PRO A 37 -0.84 11.51 -20.97
N LEU A 38 -1.87 12.20 -20.49
CA LEU A 38 -1.79 13.10 -19.35
C LEU A 38 -1.50 12.36 -18.03
N ALA A 39 -2.07 11.17 -17.83
CA ALA A 39 -1.81 10.36 -16.65
C ALA A 39 -0.36 9.85 -16.63
N ILE A 40 0.16 9.44 -17.79
CA ILE A 40 1.55 8.99 -17.94
C ILE A 40 2.50 10.17 -17.66
N TYR A 41 2.23 11.34 -18.23
CA TYR A 41 3.01 12.56 -17.99
C TYR A 41 3.05 12.97 -16.52
N ASN A 42 1.91 12.98 -15.84
CA ASN A 42 1.83 13.33 -14.42
C ASN A 42 2.57 12.33 -13.53
N GLY A 43 2.50 11.03 -13.85
CA GLY A 43 3.28 10.00 -13.18
C GLY A 43 4.78 10.23 -13.33
N LEU A 44 5.25 10.42 -14.57
CA LEU A 44 6.65 10.70 -14.85
C LEU A 44 7.15 11.97 -14.15
N CYS A 45 6.35 13.04 -14.15
CA CYS A 45 6.69 14.29 -13.47
C CYS A 45 6.80 14.14 -11.95
N ARG A 46 6.01 13.25 -11.35
CA ARG A 46 6.10 12.94 -9.92
C ARG A 46 7.40 12.20 -9.63
N ASP A 47 7.70 11.16 -10.41
CA ASP A 47 8.92 10.36 -10.23
C ASP A 47 10.17 11.25 -10.42
N PHE A 48 10.16 12.16 -11.39
CA PHE A 48 11.25 13.12 -11.59
C PHE A 48 11.39 14.12 -10.44
N ALA A 49 10.28 14.56 -9.85
CA ALA A 49 10.30 15.45 -8.70
C ALA A 49 10.89 14.77 -7.45
N GLU A 50 10.60 13.49 -7.23
CA GLU A 50 11.17 12.69 -6.13
C GLU A 50 12.70 12.56 -6.24
N VAL A 51 13.22 12.57 -7.47
CA VAL A 51 14.65 12.44 -7.78
C VAL A 51 15.35 13.80 -7.94
N GLY A 52 14.61 14.90 -8.00
CA GLY A 52 15.14 16.24 -8.20
C GLY A 52 15.56 16.55 -9.65
N ILE A 53 14.96 15.88 -10.63
CA ILE A 53 15.15 16.15 -12.06
C ILE A 53 14.12 17.20 -12.51
N GLU A 54 14.54 18.12 -13.37
CA GLU A 54 13.64 19.10 -13.97
C GLU A 54 12.58 18.41 -14.84
N LYS A 55 11.34 18.88 -14.74
CA LYS A 55 10.21 18.28 -15.46
C LYS A 55 10.35 18.54 -16.96
N PRO A 56 10.16 17.53 -17.83
CA PRO A 56 10.15 17.75 -19.27
C PRO A 56 9.00 18.69 -19.64
N LYS A 57 9.19 19.54 -20.65
CA LYS A 57 8.09 20.31 -21.21
C LYS A 57 7.08 19.36 -21.86
N GLN A 58 5.79 19.68 -21.73
CA GLN A 58 4.72 18.80 -22.19
C GLN A 58 4.78 18.47 -23.69
N HIS A 59 5.19 19.42 -24.54
CA HIS A 59 5.33 19.16 -25.98
C HIS A 59 6.45 18.15 -26.28
N VAL A 60 7.59 18.26 -25.60
CA VAL A 60 8.71 17.31 -25.75
C VAL A 60 8.29 15.90 -25.34
N PHE A 61 7.49 15.79 -24.27
CA PHE A 61 6.93 14.51 -23.84
C PHE A 61 5.94 13.94 -24.87
N ASN A 62 5.05 14.77 -25.45
CA ASN A 62 4.11 14.32 -26.47
C ASN A 62 4.83 13.85 -27.75
N ASP A 63 5.86 14.56 -28.19
CA ASP A 63 6.68 14.16 -29.35
C ASP A 63 7.38 12.81 -29.08
N TRP A 64 7.87 12.60 -27.87
CA TRP A 64 8.45 11.32 -27.43
C TRP A 64 7.40 10.21 -27.40
N LEU A 65 6.20 10.48 -26.89
CA LEU A 65 5.09 9.52 -26.85
C LEU A 65 4.64 9.10 -28.26
N ASP A 66 4.58 10.06 -29.20
CA ASP A 66 4.29 9.80 -30.60
C ASP A 66 5.39 8.93 -31.25
N GLY A 67 6.65 9.13 -30.86
CA GLY A 67 7.77 8.30 -31.27
C GLY A 67 7.62 6.84 -30.81
N ILE A 68 7.11 6.61 -29.60
CA ILE A 68 6.82 5.27 -29.08
C ILE A 68 5.69 4.61 -29.89
N HIS A 69 4.60 5.34 -30.15
CA HIS A 69 3.48 4.81 -30.94
C HIS A 69 3.88 4.47 -32.38
N LYS A 70 4.82 5.23 -32.95
CA LYS A 70 5.42 4.97 -34.27
C LYS A 70 6.49 3.86 -34.25
N LYS A 71 6.77 3.26 -33.09
CA LYS A 71 7.86 2.30 -32.86
C LYS A 71 9.25 2.84 -33.28
N ALA A 72 9.41 4.17 -33.30
CA ALA A 72 10.66 4.83 -33.66
C ALA A 72 11.64 4.90 -32.48
N ILE A 73 11.12 4.82 -31.25
CA ILE A 73 11.89 4.87 -30.02
C ILE A 73 11.92 3.47 -29.40
N SER A 74 13.12 2.94 -29.19
CA SER A 74 13.32 1.67 -28.50
C SER A 74 13.21 1.84 -26.98
N ARG A 75 12.87 0.75 -26.28
CA ARG A 75 12.78 0.72 -24.83
C ARG A 75 14.14 1.08 -24.19
N PRO A 76 14.20 2.03 -23.25
CA PRO A 76 15.45 2.38 -22.57
C PRO A 76 15.98 1.18 -21.75
N GLU A 77 17.27 0.84 -21.91
CA GLU A 77 18.01 -0.24 -21.22
C GLU A 77 17.49 -1.69 -21.36
N GLY A 78 16.73 -2.00 -22.41
CA GLY A 78 16.87 -3.29 -23.10
C GLY A 78 16.67 -4.58 -22.29
N ALA A 79 15.45 -4.84 -21.84
CA ALA A 79 14.88 -6.17 -22.06
C ALA A 79 14.06 -6.09 -23.36
N PRO A 80 14.28 -6.97 -24.35
CA PRO A 80 13.38 -7.03 -25.50
C PRO A 80 11.97 -7.12 -24.95
N ILE A 81 11.09 -6.26 -25.45
CA ILE A 81 9.67 -6.45 -25.22
C ILE A 81 9.45 -7.87 -25.74
N ALA A 82 8.99 -8.77 -24.89
CA ALA A 82 8.45 -10.02 -25.39
C ALA A 82 7.26 -9.57 -26.22
N ASP A 83 7.52 -9.32 -27.51
CA ASP A 83 6.49 -9.08 -28.48
C ASP A 83 5.55 -10.28 -28.25
N GLU A 84 4.35 -9.99 -27.75
CA GLU A 84 3.29 -10.99 -27.75
C GLU A 84 3.25 -11.45 -29.20
N GLU A 85 3.73 -12.67 -29.44
CA GLU A 85 3.69 -13.31 -30.74
C GLU A 85 2.31 -13.01 -31.27
N GLU A 86 2.28 -12.27 -32.39
CA GLU A 86 1.13 -12.13 -33.23
C GLU A 86 0.54 -13.53 -33.36
N VAL A 87 -0.57 -13.76 -32.66
CA VAL A 87 -1.30 -15.02 -32.68
C VAL A 87 -1.87 -15.12 -34.09
N ALA A 88 -1.00 -15.54 -35.01
CA ALA A 88 -1.37 -15.92 -36.35
C ALA A 88 -2.40 -17.03 -36.19
N ASP A 89 -3.59 -16.71 -36.68
CA ASP A 89 -4.77 -17.56 -36.76
C ASP A 89 -4.39 -18.92 -37.38
N ALA A 90 -4.07 -19.89 -36.52
CA ALA A 90 -3.77 -21.25 -36.92
C ALA A 90 -5.04 -22.11 -36.73
N PRO A 91 -5.50 -22.83 -37.76
CA PRO A 91 -6.75 -23.57 -37.69
C PRO A 91 -6.68 -24.72 -36.69
N ALA A 92 -7.70 -24.81 -35.85
CA ALA A 92 -7.93 -25.87 -34.88
C ALA A 92 -7.77 -27.26 -35.50
N THR A 93 -6.74 -27.99 -35.09
CA THR A 93 -6.64 -29.43 -35.37
C THR A 93 -5.93 -30.16 -34.23
N GLY A 94 -6.66 -31.04 -33.54
CA GLY A 94 -6.16 -32.36 -33.12
C GLY A 94 -5.28 -32.50 -31.86
N ASP A 95 -5.92 -32.87 -30.76
CA ASP A 95 -5.78 -34.18 -30.08
C ASP A 95 -4.43 -34.67 -29.47
N THR A 96 -4.47 -34.89 -28.15
CA THR A 96 -3.73 -35.80 -27.24
C THR A 96 -2.20 -35.93 -27.17
N GLY A 97 -1.70 -35.89 -25.92
CA GLY A 97 -0.45 -36.54 -25.46
C GLY A 97 0.09 -35.98 -24.15
N SER A 98 -0.52 -36.27 -23.00
CA SER A 98 0.05 -37.15 -21.95
C SER A 98 1.59 -37.13 -21.83
N GLY A 99 2.09 -36.49 -20.77
CA GLY A 99 3.50 -36.51 -20.37
C GLY A 99 3.68 -35.80 -19.03
N ALA A 100 3.28 -36.47 -17.95
CA ALA A 100 3.55 -36.03 -16.58
C ALA A 100 4.98 -36.43 -16.19
N GLU A 101 5.84 -35.44 -15.94
CA GLU A 101 7.04 -35.61 -15.11
C GLU A 101 7.02 -34.61 -13.94
N PRO A 102 7.40 -35.03 -12.72
CA PRO A 102 7.35 -34.21 -11.52
C PRO A 102 8.63 -33.38 -11.39
N ILE A 103 8.52 -32.06 -11.47
CA ILE A 103 9.63 -31.17 -11.14
C ILE A 103 9.55 -30.83 -9.65
N ALA A 104 10.33 -31.56 -8.86
CA ALA A 104 10.73 -31.16 -7.52
C ALA A 104 11.87 -30.14 -7.64
N SER A 105 11.63 -28.91 -7.18
CA SER A 105 12.68 -27.95 -6.84
C SER A 105 12.24 -27.14 -5.61
N ASP A 106 12.70 -27.60 -4.45
CA ASP A 106 12.81 -26.85 -3.21
C ASP A 106 13.73 -25.63 -3.43
N ASP A 107 13.19 -24.42 -3.24
CA ASP A 107 14.00 -23.20 -3.05
C ASP A 107 13.25 -22.22 -2.10
N PRO A 108 13.47 -22.28 -0.77
CA PRO A 108 12.61 -21.60 0.22
C PRO A 108 13.04 -20.15 0.58
N ALA A 109 13.62 -19.37 -0.34
CA ALA A 109 14.24 -18.08 0.03
C ALA A 109 14.04 -16.89 -0.93
N ARG A 110 12.94 -16.84 -1.69
CA ARG A 110 12.58 -15.65 -2.51
C ARG A 110 11.24 -15.06 -2.08
N ASN A 111 11.26 -14.34 -0.95
CA ASN A 111 10.12 -13.66 -0.32
C ASN A 111 9.71 -12.38 -1.08
N ASP A 112 9.08 -12.53 -2.26
CA ASP A 112 8.11 -11.56 -2.79
C ASP A 112 6.66 -12.09 -2.64
N ASP A 113 6.50 -13.17 -1.86
CA ASP A 113 5.22 -13.60 -1.30
C ASP A 113 4.70 -12.55 -0.32
N ALA A 114 3.91 -11.62 -0.85
CA ALA A 114 2.82 -10.98 -0.12
C ALA A 114 1.73 -12.02 0.18
N LEU A 115 2.16 -13.03 0.95
CA LEU A 115 1.47 -13.94 1.85
C LEU A 115 -0.03 -14.07 1.61
N MET A 116 -0.39 -15.05 0.77
CA MET A 116 -1.63 -15.79 0.93
C MET A 116 -1.64 -16.40 2.34
N MET A 117 -2.10 -15.66 3.34
CA MET A 117 -2.12 -16.14 4.71
C MET A 117 -3.30 -17.09 4.86
N GLN A 118 -3.04 -18.36 5.17
CA GLN A 118 -4.08 -19.29 5.56
C GLN A 118 -4.65 -18.86 6.92
N ARG A 119 -5.98 -18.72 6.99
CA ARG A 119 -6.71 -18.34 8.20
C ARG A 119 -7.95 -19.20 8.34
N ARG A 120 -8.32 -19.50 9.58
CA ARG A 120 -9.55 -20.20 9.91
C ARG A 120 -10.65 -19.19 10.26
N VAL A 121 -11.81 -19.33 9.64
CA VAL A 121 -13.00 -18.54 9.99
C VAL A 121 -13.51 -19.01 11.37
N THR A 122 -13.71 -18.08 12.31
CA THR A 122 -14.24 -18.39 13.64
C THR A 122 -15.69 -18.88 13.57
N GLN A 123 -16.21 -19.45 14.67
CA GLN A 123 -17.62 -19.84 14.77
C GLN A 123 -18.59 -18.65 14.59
N SER A 124 -18.14 -17.43 14.92
CA SER A 124 -18.89 -16.19 14.69
C SER A 124 -18.84 -15.67 13.24
N GLY A 125 -18.18 -16.38 12.32
CA GLY A 125 -18.01 -15.93 10.93
C GLY A 125 -17.01 -14.79 10.76
N GLN A 126 -16.05 -14.65 11.68
CA GLN A 126 -15.03 -13.60 11.65
C GLN A 126 -13.64 -14.17 11.35
N LEU A 127 -12.76 -13.33 10.80
CA LEU A 127 -11.36 -13.63 10.53
C LEU A 127 -10.48 -12.68 11.34
N ARG A 128 -9.46 -13.20 12.03
CA ARG A 128 -8.50 -12.39 12.77
C ARG A 128 -7.25 -12.16 11.94
N ILE A 129 -7.01 -10.92 11.54
CA ILE A 129 -5.84 -10.52 10.73
C ILE A 129 -5.18 -9.32 11.42
N HIS A 130 -3.88 -9.44 11.73
CA HIS A 130 -3.11 -8.42 12.46
C HIS A 130 -3.79 -7.90 13.75
N GLY A 131 -4.46 -8.79 14.49
CA GLY A 131 -5.14 -8.44 15.74
C GLY A 131 -6.52 -7.80 15.57
N LYS A 132 -6.95 -7.46 14.35
CA LYS A 132 -8.29 -6.96 14.04
C LYS A 132 -9.21 -8.09 13.56
N TYR A 133 -10.52 -7.91 13.75
CA TYR A 133 -11.55 -8.85 13.32
C TYR A 133 -12.25 -8.34 12.05
N PHE A 134 -12.37 -9.21 11.06
CA PHE A 134 -13.02 -8.95 9.77
C PHE A 134 -14.21 -9.87 9.64
N LYS A 135 -15.36 -9.35 9.18
CA LYS A 135 -16.55 -10.17 8.94
C LYS A 135 -16.41 -10.87 7.60
N ALA A 136 -16.40 -12.21 7.61
CA ALA A 136 -16.29 -13.01 6.40
C ALA A 136 -17.67 -13.15 5.73
N HIS A 137 -17.80 -12.68 4.49
CA HIS A 137 -19.00 -12.86 3.67
C HIS A 137 -18.78 -14.02 2.70
N GLY A 138 -19.65 -15.03 2.72
CA GLY A 138 -19.64 -16.16 1.78
C GLY A 138 -18.89 -17.42 2.24
N ALA A 139 -18.06 -17.35 3.29
CA ALA A 139 -17.38 -18.50 3.88
C ALA A 139 -18.15 -19.06 5.08
N ALA A 140 -18.29 -20.38 5.18
CA ALA A 140 -18.93 -21.03 6.33
C ALA A 140 -18.02 -20.98 7.56
N PRO A 141 -18.58 -20.80 8.78
CA PRO A 141 -17.80 -20.85 10.03
C PRO A 141 -17.00 -22.14 10.17
N GLY A 142 -15.73 -22.04 10.62
CA GLY A 142 -14.82 -23.18 10.76
C GLY A 142 -14.07 -23.58 9.49
N THR A 143 -14.33 -22.94 8.35
CA THR A 143 -13.60 -23.20 7.09
C THR A 143 -12.23 -22.55 7.11
N ASP A 144 -11.21 -23.26 6.61
CA ASP A 144 -9.89 -22.70 6.33
C ASP A 144 -9.89 -22.03 4.95
N VAL A 145 -9.43 -20.78 4.89
CA VAL A 145 -9.39 -19.96 3.67
C VAL A 145 -8.04 -19.29 3.51
N PHE A 146 -7.61 -19.08 2.27
CA PHE A 146 -6.50 -18.17 1.94
C PHE A 146 -7.01 -16.76 1.79
N VAL A 147 -6.29 -15.80 2.35
CA VAL A 147 -6.70 -14.40 2.37
C VAL A 147 -5.66 -13.55 1.64
N ARG A 148 -6.14 -12.69 0.73
CA ARG A 148 -5.31 -11.74 -0.03
C ARG A 148 -5.81 -10.30 0.19
N PRO A 149 -4.94 -9.35 0.57
CA PRO A 149 -5.32 -7.94 0.70
C PRO A 149 -5.64 -7.34 -0.68
N ASP A 150 -6.68 -6.52 -0.76
CA ASP A 150 -6.99 -5.75 -1.97
C ASP A 150 -6.02 -4.54 -2.05
N PRO A 151 -5.28 -4.34 -3.16
CA PRO A 151 -4.38 -3.20 -3.31
C PRO A 151 -5.09 -1.83 -3.33
N ARG A 152 -6.42 -1.80 -3.56
CA ARG A 152 -7.21 -0.57 -3.62
C ARG A 152 -7.85 -0.21 -2.28
N ASP A 153 -8.00 -1.19 -1.37
CA ASP A 153 -8.72 -1.00 -0.11
C ASP A 153 -8.09 -1.84 1.01
N ALA A 154 -7.38 -1.17 1.92
CA ALA A 154 -6.70 -1.80 3.05
C ALA A 154 -7.67 -2.47 4.06
N ASN A 155 -8.97 -2.17 3.99
CA ASN A 155 -9.99 -2.72 4.87
C ASN A 155 -10.74 -3.90 4.24
N ARG A 156 -10.36 -4.32 3.03
CA ARG A 156 -10.97 -5.42 2.29
C ARG A 156 -9.96 -6.51 1.98
N PHE A 157 -10.40 -7.75 2.18
CA PHE A 157 -9.61 -8.93 1.85
C PHE A 157 -10.45 -9.90 1.01
N SER A 158 -9.87 -10.43 -0.06
CA SER A 158 -10.47 -11.50 -0.86
C SER A 158 -10.13 -12.86 -0.25
N MET A 159 -11.11 -13.75 -0.17
CA MET A 159 -10.99 -15.10 0.38
C MET A 159 -11.06 -16.17 -0.71
N PHE A 160 -10.14 -17.13 -0.64
CA PHE A 160 -10.04 -18.25 -1.57
C PHE A 160 -10.09 -19.58 -0.81
N GLY A 161 -10.74 -20.59 -1.38
CA GLY A 161 -10.82 -21.93 -0.82
C GLY A 161 -9.46 -22.61 -0.82
N VAL A 162 -9.12 -23.32 0.25
CA VAL A 162 -7.81 -24.00 0.37
C VAL A 162 -7.69 -25.18 -0.60
N LYS A 163 -8.79 -25.86 -0.92
CA LYS A 163 -8.78 -27.07 -1.76
C LYS A 163 -8.72 -26.79 -3.25
N ASP A 164 -9.46 -25.78 -3.71
CA ASP A 164 -9.70 -25.50 -5.12
C ASP A 164 -9.16 -24.14 -5.55
N GLY A 165 -8.67 -23.31 -4.61
CA GLY A 165 -8.23 -21.94 -4.89
C GLY A 165 -9.36 -21.04 -5.38
N LYS A 166 -10.62 -21.49 -5.31
CA LYS A 166 -11.75 -20.75 -5.87
C LYS A 166 -12.11 -19.60 -4.95
N TYR A 167 -12.51 -18.48 -5.55
CA TYR A 167 -13.03 -17.35 -4.80
C TYR A 167 -14.29 -17.75 -4.01
N VAL A 168 -14.24 -17.59 -2.68
CA VAL A 168 -15.32 -17.92 -1.76
C VAL A 168 -16.10 -16.66 -1.36
N GLY A 169 -15.42 -15.51 -1.26
CA GLY A 169 -16.04 -14.24 -0.93
C GLY A 169 -15.06 -13.20 -0.40
N GLU A 170 -15.58 -12.18 0.27
CA GLU A 170 -14.82 -11.03 0.78
C GLU A 170 -14.93 -10.92 2.30
N ALA A 171 -13.86 -10.45 2.95
CA ALA A 171 -13.86 -10.10 4.35
C ALA A 171 -13.65 -8.59 4.51
N ILE A 172 -14.54 -7.94 5.25
CA ILE A 172 -14.57 -6.48 5.44
C ILE A 172 -14.32 -6.17 6.92
N CYS A 173 -13.51 -5.15 7.20
CA CYS A 173 -13.28 -4.69 8.57
C CYS A 173 -14.61 -4.18 9.15
N SER A 174 -15.12 -4.87 10.17
CA SER A 174 -16.17 -4.29 10.99
C SER A 174 -15.47 -3.41 12.01
N ASP A 175 -15.42 -2.10 11.79
CA ASP A 175 -14.94 -1.13 12.78
C ASP A 175 -15.81 -1.09 14.06
N ALA A 176 -16.83 -1.95 14.13
CA ALA A 176 -17.44 -2.33 15.39
C ALA A 176 -16.43 -3.14 16.20
N THR A 177 -15.79 -2.47 17.17
CA THR A 177 -15.23 -3.10 18.36
C THR A 177 -16.15 -4.25 18.75
N PRO A 178 -15.70 -5.52 18.71
CA PRO A 178 -16.54 -6.60 19.13
C PRO A 178 -16.90 -6.29 20.58
N ALA A 179 -18.19 -6.07 20.84
CA ALA A 179 -18.69 -6.18 22.20
C ALA A 179 -18.15 -7.51 22.70
N GLU A 180 -17.32 -7.48 23.75
CA GLU A 180 -16.98 -8.69 24.50
C GLU A 180 -18.28 -9.48 24.70
N PRO A 181 -18.27 -10.82 24.63
CA PRO A 181 -19.48 -11.60 24.80
C PRO A 181 -20.08 -11.31 26.17
N GLU A 182 -20.97 -10.32 26.23
CA GLU A 182 -21.65 -9.87 27.42
C GLU A 182 -22.51 -11.03 27.88
N THR A 183 -22.21 -11.47 29.08
CA THR A 183 -23.15 -12.25 29.87
C THR A 183 -24.43 -11.43 29.98
N ALA A 184 -25.54 -11.97 29.45
CA ALA A 184 -26.80 -11.26 29.25
C ALA A 184 -27.28 -10.46 30.49
N PRO A 185 -27.61 -9.17 30.34
CA PRO A 185 -28.45 -8.47 31.29
C PRO A 185 -29.91 -8.35 30.81
N SER A 186 -30.82 -8.57 31.75
CA SER A 186 -32.27 -8.40 31.70
C SER A 186 -32.67 -6.90 31.61
N PRO A 187 -33.86 -6.53 31.11
CA PRO A 187 -34.18 -5.14 30.77
C PRO A 187 -34.82 -4.38 31.95
N ALA A 188 -34.35 -3.16 32.18
CA ALA A 188 -35.17 -2.09 32.77
C ALA A 188 -34.67 -0.76 32.19
N GLU A 189 -35.52 -0.18 31.33
CA GLU A 189 -35.30 1.12 30.71
C GLU A 189 -35.39 2.21 31.78
N ASP A 190 -34.43 3.14 31.80
CA ASP A 190 -34.64 4.46 32.39
C ASP A 190 -34.13 5.52 31.42
N LYS A 191 -35.04 6.39 30.98
CA LYS A 191 -34.81 7.39 29.92
C LYS A 191 -34.10 8.60 30.51
N MET A 192 -32.81 8.74 30.22
CA MET A 192 -32.03 9.95 30.50
C MET A 192 -32.01 10.84 29.24
N THR A 193 -32.63 12.01 29.32
CA THR A 193 -32.65 12.99 28.22
C THR A 193 -31.53 14.00 28.42
N VAL A 194 -30.57 14.06 27.48
CA VAL A 194 -29.48 15.04 27.49
C VAL A 194 -29.85 16.19 26.55
N GLY A 195 -30.07 17.38 27.13
CA GLY A 195 -30.21 18.62 26.37
C GLY A 195 -28.86 19.35 26.31
N VAL A 196 -28.36 19.62 25.11
CA VAL A 196 -27.17 20.44 24.88
C VAL A 196 -27.61 21.80 24.35
N ASP A 197 -27.43 22.85 25.14
CA ASP A 197 -27.65 24.24 24.70
C ASP A 197 -26.35 24.76 24.04
N LEU A 198 -26.46 25.17 22.77
CA LEU A 198 -25.35 25.62 21.91
C LEU A 198 -25.43 27.13 21.61
N SER A 199 -25.84 27.92 22.59
CA SER A 199 -25.89 29.39 22.46
C SER A 199 -24.66 30.06 23.09
N GLY A 200 -23.48 29.88 22.50
CA GLY A 200 -22.23 30.52 22.96
C GLY A 200 -21.26 30.84 21.82
N GLY A 201 -20.80 32.10 21.76
CA GLY A 201 -19.83 32.60 20.77
C GLY A 201 -18.41 32.00 20.90
N PRO A 202 -17.49 32.35 20.00
CA PRO A 202 -16.31 31.53 19.65
C PRO A 202 -15.19 31.39 20.69
N ASP A 203 -15.32 31.93 21.91
CA ASP A 203 -14.24 31.95 22.91
C ASP A 203 -14.64 31.44 24.31
N GLN A 204 -15.68 30.61 24.44
CA GLN A 204 -16.08 30.08 25.76
C GLN A 204 -16.01 28.55 25.83
N SER A 205 -15.27 28.09 26.83
CA SER A 205 -15.16 26.70 27.26
C SER A 205 -16.54 26.10 27.52
N VAL A 206 -16.86 25.03 26.79
CA VAL A 206 -18.10 24.26 26.95
C VAL A 206 -18.10 23.62 28.33
N THR A 207 -18.90 24.16 29.26
CA THR A 207 -19.14 23.55 30.56
C THR A 207 -20.45 22.79 30.49
N THR A 208 -20.38 21.46 30.37
CA THR A 208 -21.58 20.61 30.40
C THR A 208 -22.10 20.55 31.83
N VAL A 209 -23.08 21.39 32.16
CA VAL A 209 -23.74 21.35 33.47
C VAL A 209 -24.92 20.37 33.39
N VAL A 210 -24.74 19.19 33.98
CA VAL A 210 -25.85 18.23 34.17
C VAL A 210 -26.62 18.65 35.41
N THR A 211 -27.80 19.26 35.23
CA THR A 211 -28.73 19.57 36.32
C THR A 211 -29.69 18.41 36.53
N VAL A 212 -29.62 17.78 37.71
CA VAL A 212 -30.67 16.88 38.22
C VAL A 212 -31.50 17.69 39.22
N ASP A 213 -32.81 17.49 39.20
CA ASP A 213 -33.83 18.22 39.99
C ASP A 213 -33.39 18.53 41.44
N ASP A 214 -33.74 19.73 41.91
CA ASP A 214 -33.49 20.33 43.25
C ASP A 214 -32.43 21.45 43.37
N GLY A 215 -31.98 22.05 42.27
CA GLY A 215 -31.36 23.39 42.31
C GLY A 215 -30.05 23.50 43.10
N LYS A 216 -29.39 22.38 43.39
CA LYS A 216 -28.03 22.32 43.92
C LYS A 216 -27.14 21.58 42.93
N PRO A 217 -26.12 22.22 42.33
CA PRO A 217 -25.19 21.52 41.45
C PRO A 217 -24.48 20.43 42.25
N PHE A 218 -24.64 19.18 41.82
CA PHE A 218 -24.22 18.02 42.60
C PHE A 218 -22.70 17.90 42.72
N PHE A 219 -21.92 18.42 41.78
CA PHE A 219 -20.47 18.48 41.88
C PHE A 219 -19.98 19.52 40.88
N THR A 220 -19.31 20.58 41.34
CA THR A 220 -18.37 21.33 40.50
C THR A 220 -17.01 20.70 40.74
N PRO A 221 -16.58 19.69 39.95
CA PRO A 221 -15.20 19.26 40.00
C PRO A 221 -14.33 20.48 39.67
N VAL A 222 -13.61 20.97 40.66
CA VAL A 222 -12.55 21.94 40.48
C VAL A 222 -11.42 21.18 39.79
N PHE A 223 -11.48 21.11 38.45
CA PHE A 223 -10.36 20.60 37.69
C PHE A 223 -9.22 21.62 37.84
N PRO A 224 -8.07 21.22 38.38
CA PRO A 224 -6.92 22.11 38.45
C PRO A 224 -6.59 22.53 37.02
N ALA A 225 -6.73 23.82 36.74
CA ALA A 225 -6.18 24.41 35.53
C ALA A 225 -4.68 24.11 35.55
N GLU A 226 -4.13 23.76 34.38
CA GLU A 226 -2.70 23.52 34.13
C GLU A 226 -2.21 22.09 34.38
N GLN A 227 -2.25 21.25 33.33
CA GLN A 227 -1.09 20.43 32.91
C GLN A 227 -1.27 19.67 31.58
N GLU A 228 -2.24 20.03 30.73
CA GLU A 228 -2.49 19.32 29.46
C GLU A 228 -1.32 19.40 28.45
N GLY A 229 -0.42 20.39 28.57
CA GLY A 229 0.81 20.46 27.78
C GLY A 229 1.79 19.31 28.05
N THR A 230 1.77 18.70 29.25
CA THR A 230 2.84 17.76 29.67
C THR A 230 2.66 16.35 29.13
N LEU A 231 1.44 15.89 28.89
CA LEU A 231 1.19 14.51 28.43
C LEU A 231 1.52 14.37 26.94
N VAL A 232 1.05 15.30 26.12
CA VAL A 232 1.30 15.29 24.67
C VAL A 232 2.80 15.45 24.38
N GLU A 233 3.48 16.34 25.08
CA GLU A 233 4.94 16.51 24.95
C GLU A 233 5.71 15.25 25.35
N ARG A 234 5.28 14.53 26.40
CA ARG A 234 5.88 13.24 26.78
C ARG A 234 5.67 12.17 25.73
N MET A 235 4.47 12.06 25.17
CA MET A 235 4.18 11.10 24.10
C MET A 235 5.01 11.39 22.84
N ILE A 236 5.16 12.68 22.47
CA ILE A 236 6.00 13.08 21.33
C ILE A 236 7.47 12.77 21.61
N ALA A 237 7.97 13.04 22.82
CA ALA A 237 9.35 12.76 23.20
C ALA A 237 9.66 11.25 23.18
N GLU A 238 8.73 10.43 23.68
CA GLU A 238 8.84 8.97 23.67
C GLU A 238 8.82 8.41 22.25
N ALA A 239 7.85 8.83 21.42
CA ALA A 239 7.77 8.42 20.02
C ALA A 239 9.04 8.80 19.22
N LYS A 240 9.61 9.99 19.48
CA LYS A 240 10.87 10.41 18.87
C LYS A 240 12.04 9.53 19.31
N ALA A 241 12.11 9.14 20.58
CA ALA A 241 13.18 8.28 21.08
C ALA A 241 13.11 6.86 20.49
N ASP A 242 11.92 6.32 20.31
CA ASP A 242 11.72 5.01 19.67
C ASP A 242 12.06 5.03 18.18
N LEU A 243 11.66 6.09 17.46
CA LEU A 243 12.02 6.27 16.05
C LEU A 243 13.54 6.35 15.86
N MET A 244 14.23 7.09 16.73
CA MET A 244 15.70 7.20 16.69
C MET A 244 16.38 5.85 16.93
N ARG A 245 15.86 5.03 17.84
CA ARG A 245 16.37 3.67 18.08
C ARG A 245 16.21 2.76 16.86
N ASP A 246 15.07 2.82 16.16
CA ASP A 246 14.87 2.00 14.95
C ASP A 246 15.76 2.47 13.79
N ILE A 247 15.90 3.78 13.59
CA ILE A 247 16.81 4.34 12.56
C ILE A 247 18.25 3.90 12.82
N GLU A 248 18.72 3.97 14.07
CA GLU A 248 20.08 3.54 14.43
C GLU A 248 20.27 2.03 14.20
N ALA A 249 19.29 1.20 14.55
CA ALA A 249 19.33 -0.24 14.32
C ALA A 249 19.39 -0.59 12.83
N ARG A 250 18.62 0.11 11.98
CA ARG A 250 18.64 -0.07 10.53
C ARG A 250 19.96 0.39 9.92
N ALA A 251 20.48 1.54 10.34
CA ALA A 251 21.77 2.05 9.89
C ALA A 251 22.91 1.07 10.22
N LYS A 252 22.92 0.52 11.44
CA LYS A 252 23.90 -0.51 11.85
C LYS A 252 23.83 -1.76 10.98
N ARG A 253 22.62 -2.26 10.66
CA ARG A 253 22.46 -3.42 9.76
C ARG A 253 22.99 -3.15 8.36
N LEU A 254 22.65 -1.99 7.79
CA LEU A 254 23.07 -1.62 6.43
C LEU A 254 24.59 -1.44 6.34
N VAL A 255 25.22 -0.84 7.36
CA VAL A 255 26.69 -0.74 7.45
C VAL A 255 27.33 -2.12 7.56
N ALA A 256 26.79 -2.99 8.42
CA ALA A 256 27.32 -4.35 8.58
C ALA A 256 27.23 -5.18 7.28
N GLU A 257 26.11 -5.06 6.55
CA GLU A 257 25.92 -5.70 5.25
C GLU A 257 26.92 -5.19 4.21
N ARG A 258 27.12 -3.86 4.13
CA ARG A 258 28.11 -3.27 3.21
C ARG A 258 29.53 -3.68 3.54
N LEU A 259 29.89 -3.72 4.82
CA LEU A 259 31.21 -4.21 5.26
C LEU A 259 31.41 -5.68 4.90
N ARG A 260 30.38 -6.51 5.03
CA ARG A 260 30.42 -7.93 4.63
C ARG A 260 30.62 -8.10 3.13
N LEU A 261 29.93 -7.31 2.31
CA LEU A 261 30.11 -7.31 0.86
C LEU A 261 31.52 -6.84 0.44
N LEU A 262 32.05 -5.81 1.10
CA LEU A 262 33.42 -5.36 0.86
C LEU A 262 34.46 -6.41 1.26
N ALA A 263 34.27 -7.08 2.41
CA ALA A 263 35.16 -8.17 2.83
C ALA A 263 35.16 -9.32 1.83
N ALA A 264 33.98 -9.77 1.38
CA ALA A 264 33.85 -10.82 0.36
C ALA A 264 34.48 -10.42 -0.97
N SER A 265 34.36 -9.15 -1.38
CA SER A 265 35.00 -8.64 -2.59
C SER A 265 36.53 -8.63 -2.52
N ILE A 266 37.11 -8.38 -1.34
CA ILE A 266 38.56 -8.38 -1.15
C ILE A 266 39.09 -9.82 -1.16
N GLU A 267 38.41 -10.75 -0.48
CA GLU A 267 38.79 -12.17 -0.48
C GLU A 267 38.68 -12.81 -1.86
N GLY A 268 37.62 -12.50 -2.62
CA GLY A 268 37.45 -13.01 -3.98
C GLY A 268 38.43 -12.45 -5.01
N ALA A 269 39.05 -11.29 -4.72
CA ALA A 269 40.08 -10.68 -5.58
C ALA A 269 41.50 -11.19 -5.27
N ALA A 270 41.67 -11.98 -4.20
CA ALA A 270 42.96 -12.51 -3.75
C ALA A 270 43.26 -13.94 -4.24
N LEU A 271 42.40 -14.50 -5.10
CA LEU A 271 42.56 -15.80 -5.78
C LEU A 271 42.87 -15.59 -7.27
#